data_AF-F1KVN5-F1
#
_entry.id   AF-F1KVN5-F1
#
_cell.length_a   1.000
_cell.length_b   1.000
_cell.length_c   1.000
_cell.angle_alpha   90.00
_cell.angle_beta   90.00
_cell.angle_gamma   90.00
#
_symmetry.space_group_name_H-M   'P 1'
#
loop_
_entity.id
_entity.type
_entity.pdbx_description
1 polymer ?
#
loop_
_entity_poly.entity_id
_entity_poly.type
_entity_poly.pdbx_seq_one_letter_code
_entity_poly.pdbx_strand_id
1 'polypeptide(L)'
;MLSSIIIQKTDISQAEQYQQKERANGDKSLVACPPPRLPSFEPFFRPITSLLRSSVLLTLIRTIIERTAKRSRYSSDALFHRALFLIGMGLVEQADNNKFDFIRAADESAIFELLEKLNGKPEVRANADLLAWTVQRYRELKAAASGLSTASDKKGDDSKDADRQAKRAAIAARMRKQAMEQLRFKLTRFSFHHMQKRSSEEDEPNAEEVHYSEQRPVRSTKERRRGKCHVEGGR
;
A
#
# COMPACT_ATOMS: atom_id res chain seq x y z
N MET A 1 14.58 22.98 -40.50
CA MET A 1 13.46 22.15 -39.99
C MET A 1 13.99 21.24 -38.89
N LEU A 2 13.84 21.64 -37.63
CA LEU A 2 14.04 20.76 -36.48
C LEU A 2 12.81 20.96 -35.60
N SER A 3 11.83 20.07 -35.76
CA SER A 3 10.62 20.06 -34.96
C SER A 3 10.98 19.66 -33.53
N SER A 4 10.97 20.64 -32.63
CA SER A 4 11.05 20.41 -31.19
C SER A 4 9.89 19.48 -30.79
N ILE A 5 10.21 18.26 -30.37
CA ILE A 5 9.25 17.39 -29.67
C ILE A 5 9.01 18.02 -28.31
N ILE A 6 7.99 18.88 -28.26
CA ILE A 6 7.35 19.27 -27.01
C ILE A 6 6.56 18.03 -26.58
N ILE A 7 7.11 17.28 -25.62
CA ILE A 7 6.33 16.28 -24.89
C ILE A 7 5.26 17.08 -24.13
N GLN A 8 4.07 17.16 -24.72
CA GLN A 8 2.94 17.78 -24.07
C GLN A 8 2.64 17.00 -22.79
N LYS A 9 2.43 17.72 -21.69
CA LYS A 9 2.05 17.23 -20.34
C LYS A 9 0.72 16.43 -20.30
N THR A 10 0.20 16.01 -21.44
CA THR A 10 -1.14 15.44 -21.62
C THR A 10 -1.13 13.92 -21.80
N ASP A 11 0.03 13.26 -21.85
CA ASP A 11 0.12 11.79 -22.00
C ASP A 11 0.30 11.06 -20.65
N ILE A 12 -0.43 11.53 -19.63
CA ILE A 12 -0.59 10.79 -18.38
C ILE A 12 -1.94 10.11 -18.47
N SER A 13 -1.93 8.79 -18.66
CA SER A 13 -3.13 7.96 -18.75
C SER A 13 -4.09 8.27 -17.59
N GLN A 14 -5.39 8.22 -17.84
CA GLN A 14 -6.39 8.37 -16.78
C GLN A 14 -6.16 7.39 -15.61
N ALA A 15 -5.58 6.21 -15.89
CA ALA A 15 -5.17 5.25 -14.87
C ALA A 15 -4.06 5.80 -13.96
N GLU A 16 -3.08 6.50 -14.52
CA GLU A 16 -1.98 7.11 -13.77
C GLU A 16 -2.47 8.31 -12.96
N GLN A 17 -3.32 9.17 -13.54
CA GLN A 17 -3.94 10.29 -12.80
C GLN A 17 -4.80 9.80 -11.63
N TYR A 18 -5.58 8.73 -11.84
CA TYR A 18 -6.38 8.11 -10.79
C TYR A 18 -5.50 7.56 -9.67
N GLN A 19 -4.46 6.80 -9.99
CA GLN A 19 -3.52 6.29 -9.00
C GLN A 19 -2.79 7.40 -8.25
N GLN A 20 -2.43 8.49 -8.93
CA GLN A 20 -1.73 9.62 -8.32
C GLN A 20 -2.65 10.36 -7.34
N LYS A 21 -3.94 10.50 -7.67
CA LYS A 21 -4.97 11.06 -6.80
C LYS A 21 -5.25 10.16 -5.59
N GLU A 22 -5.31 8.85 -5.78
CA GLU A 22 -5.47 7.88 -4.69
C GLU A 22 -4.25 7.86 -3.76
N ARG A 23 -3.02 7.91 -4.30
CA ARG A 23 -1.78 8.02 -3.49
C ARG A 23 -1.73 9.34 -2.71
N ALA A 24 -2.20 10.44 -3.29
CA ALA A 24 -2.26 11.73 -2.61
C ALA A 24 -3.29 11.78 -1.46
N ASN A 25 -4.38 11.01 -1.58
CA ASN A 25 -5.49 10.99 -0.63
C ASN A 25 -5.44 9.82 0.37
N GLY A 26 -4.60 8.80 0.12
CA GLY A 26 -4.43 7.63 0.98
C GLY A 26 -3.69 7.92 2.28
N ASP A 27 -3.78 7.01 3.24
CA ASP A 27 -2.92 7.04 4.43
C ASP A 27 -1.46 6.98 3.96
N LYS A 28 -0.67 8.00 4.32
CA LYS A 28 0.78 8.10 4.07
C LYS A 28 1.61 6.96 4.68
N SER A 29 0.94 5.95 5.26
CA SER A 29 1.51 4.68 5.71
C SER A 29 2.11 3.86 4.56
N LEU A 30 1.67 4.08 3.31
CA LEU A 30 2.32 3.52 2.13
C LEU A 30 3.54 4.38 1.76
N VAL A 31 4.58 4.28 2.58
CA VAL A 31 5.81 5.09 2.53
C VAL A 31 6.60 4.87 1.23
N ALA A 32 6.41 3.75 0.54
CA ALA A 32 6.81 3.45 -0.85
C ALA A 32 6.48 1.97 -1.10
N CYS A 33 6.53 1.51 -2.36
CA CYS A 33 6.67 0.08 -2.62
C CYS A 33 8.13 -0.31 -2.29
N PRO A 34 8.40 -1.07 -1.22
CA PRO A 34 9.76 -1.51 -0.91
C PRO A 34 10.29 -2.39 -2.05
N PRO A 35 11.60 -2.36 -2.35
CA PRO A 35 12.19 -3.31 -3.28
C PRO A 35 11.90 -4.75 -2.86
N PRO A 36 11.60 -5.65 -3.82
CA PRO A 36 11.29 -7.04 -3.53
C PRO A 36 12.53 -7.78 -3.02
N ARG A 37 12.29 -8.90 -2.33
CA ARG A 37 13.35 -9.85 -1.96
C ARG A 37 13.94 -10.48 -3.21
N LEU A 38 15.25 -10.71 -3.21
CA LEU A 38 15.90 -11.45 -4.27
C LEU A 38 15.43 -12.91 -4.26
N PRO A 39 15.27 -13.53 -5.44
CA PRO A 39 15.01 -14.95 -5.50
C PRO A 39 16.19 -15.74 -4.93
N SER A 40 15.93 -16.94 -4.41
CA SER A 40 17.01 -17.85 -4.04
C SER A 40 17.73 -18.34 -5.28
N PHE A 41 19.05 -18.12 -5.32
CA PHE A 41 19.91 -18.57 -6.41
C PHE A 41 20.42 -20.00 -6.17
N GLU A 42 20.53 -20.77 -7.25
CA GLU A 42 21.22 -22.07 -7.25
C GLU A 42 22.67 -21.90 -6.75
N PRO A 43 23.30 -22.89 -6.08
CA PRO A 43 24.61 -22.73 -5.45
C PRO A 43 25.68 -22.11 -6.35
N PHE A 44 25.67 -22.44 -7.65
CA PHE A 44 26.57 -21.85 -8.64
C PHE A 44 26.39 -20.33 -8.81
N PHE A 45 25.14 -19.83 -8.76
CA PHE A 45 24.80 -18.42 -8.97
C PHE A 45 24.74 -17.59 -7.68
N ARG A 46 24.83 -18.20 -6.50
CA ARG A 46 24.83 -17.47 -5.22
C ARG A 46 25.78 -16.26 -5.15
N PRO A 47 27.00 -16.29 -5.72
CA PRO A 47 27.89 -15.14 -5.68
C PRO A 47 27.36 -13.87 -6.35
N ILE A 48 26.32 -13.97 -7.22
CA ILE A 48 25.76 -12.82 -7.94
C ILE A 48 25.27 -11.70 -7.02
N THR A 49 24.79 -12.03 -5.82
CA THR A 49 24.36 -11.04 -4.83
C THR A 49 25.51 -10.15 -4.35
N SER A 50 26.76 -10.63 -4.44
CA SER A 50 27.94 -9.83 -4.10
C SER A 50 28.16 -8.64 -5.04
N LEU A 51 27.51 -8.61 -6.22
CA LEU A 51 27.52 -7.43 -7.09
C LEU A 51 26.90 -6.21 -6.40
N LEU A 52 25.89 -6.40 -5.55
CA LEU A 52 25.22 -5.31 -4.84
C LEU A 52 26.16 -4.58 -3.87
N ARG A 53 27.14 -5.26 -3.30
CA ARG A 53 28.17 -4.70 -2.41
C ARG A 53 29.52 -4.44 -3.13
N SER A 54 29.56 -4.52 -4.46
CA SER A 54 30.79 -4.28 -5.21
C SER A 54 31.16 -2.79 -5.20
N SER A 55 32.45 -2.48 -5.05
CA SER A 55 32.95 -1.11 -5.01
C SER A 55 32.60 -0.31 -6.26
N VAL A 56 32.65 -0.95 -7.44
CA VAL A 56 32.29 -0.34 -8.72
C VAL A 56 30.82 0.09 -8.72
N LEU A 57 29.90 -0.79 -8.30
CA LEU A 57 28.48 -0.47 -8.25
C LEU A 57 28.19 0.66 -7.25
N LEU A 58 28.79 0.59 -6.05
CA LEU A 58 28.58 1.60 -5.01
C LEU A 58 29.14 2.97 -5.43
N THR A 59 30.28 2.99 -6.14
CA THR A 59 30.85 4.23 -6.72
C THR A 59 29.91 4.82 -7.79
N LEU A 60 29.32 3.97 -8.63
CA LEU A 60 28.33 4.40 -9.62
C LEU A 60 27.08 4.99 -8.94
N ILE A 61 26.54 4.30 -7.93
CA ILE A 61 25.38 4.74 -7.15
C ILE A 61 25.68 6.08 -6.47
N ARG A 62 26.84 6.21 -5.81
CA ARG A 62 27.28 7.47 -5.20
C ARG A 62 27.31 8.60 -6.22
N THR A 63 27.90 8.36 -7.39
CA THR A 63 27.98 9.34 -8.48
C THR A 63 26.58 9.78 -8.95
N ILE A 64 25.63 8.86 -9.03
CA ILE A 64 24.24 9.16 -9.37
C ILE A 64 23.63 10.10 -8.31
N ILE A 65 23.75 9.75 -7.03
CA ILE A 65 23.19 10.55 -5.93
C ILE A 65 23.80 11.95 -5.90
N GLU A 66 25.13 12.06 -6.05
CA GLU A 66 25.82 13.36 -6.10
C GLU A 66 25.38 14.22 -7.29
N ARG A 67 25.16 13.61 -8.46
CA ARG A 67 24.65 14.29 -9.65
C ARG A 67 23.20 14.75 -9.47
N THR A 68 22.37 13.93 -8.81
CA THR A 68 21.00 14.31 -8.44
C THR A 68 21.00 15.49 -7.49
N ALA A 69 21.84 15.47 -6.45
CA ALA A 69 21.98 16.57 -5.50
C ALA A 69 22.41 17.89 -6.16
N LYS A 70 23.20 17.82 -7.24
CA LYS A 70 23.69 18.98 -8.01
C LYS A 70 22.74 19.40 -9.16
N ARG A 71 21.59 18.74 -9.33
CA ARG A 71 20.70 18.92 -10.50
C ARG A 71 21.45 18.83 -11.85
N SER A 72 22.38 17.90 -11.94
CA SER A 72 23.18 17.72 -13.16
C SER A 72 22.29 17.38 -14.35
N ARG A 73 22.63 17.86 -15.55
CA ARG A 73 21.98 17.44 -16.81
C ARG A 73 22.06 15.94 -17.09
N TYR A 74 22.99 15.25 -16.44
CA TYR A 74 23.17 13.79 -16.53
C TYR A 74 22.45 13.02 -15.42
N SER A 75 21.56 13.69 -14.67
CA SER A 75 20.68 13.08 -13.69
C SER A 75 19.26 13.02 -14.25
N SER A 76 18.54 11.94 -13.96
CA SER A 76 17.11 11.82 -14.21
C SER A 76 16.43 11.14 -13.02
N ASP A 77 15.15 11.41 -12.82
CA ASP A 77 14.37 10.78 -11.74
C ASP A 77 14.37 9.26 -11.86
N ALA A 78 14.33 8.73 -13.10
CA ALA A 78 14.41 7.29 -13.35
C ALA A 78 15.77 6.70 -12.96
N LEU A 79 16.87 7.42 -13.21
CA LEU A 79 18.20 6.96 -12.83
C LEU A 79 18.37 6.95 -11.31
N PHE A 80 17.89 7.99 -10.64
CA PHE A 80 17.89 8.08 -9.18
C PHE A 80 17.00 7.00 -8.55
N HIS A 81 15.79 6.77 -9.08
CA HIS A 81 14.91 5.70 -8.65
C HIS A 81 15.60 4.32 -8.73
N ARG A 82 16.26 4.02 -9.85
CA ARG A 82 17.01 2.76 -10.02
C ARG A 82 18.15 2.62 -9.00
N ALA A 83 18.86 3.71 -8.71
CA ALA A 83 19.90 3.70 -7.68
C ALA A 83 19.30 3.40 -6.30
N LEU A 84 18.20 4.07 -5.90
CA LEU A 84 17.49 3.78 -4.66
C LEU A 84 17.02 2.32 -4.59
N PHE A 85 16.49 1.81 -5.69
CA PHE A 85 16.01 0.43 -5.77
C PHE A 85 17.13 -0.60 -5.55
N LEU A 86 18.31 -0.38 -6.15
CA LEU A 86 19.49 -1.23 -5.94
C LEU A 86 19.98 -1.18 -4.50
N ILE A 87 20.02 0.01 -3.90
CA ILE A 87 20.38 0.17 -2.47
C ILE A 87 19.40 -0.60 -1.61
N GLY A 88 18.10 -0.41 -1.84
CA GLY A 88 17.07 -1.09 -1.08
C GLY A 88 17.11 -2.62 -1.22
N MET A 89 17.44 -3.16 -2.40
CA MET A 89 17.69 -4.60 -2.55
C MET A 89 18.89 -5.05 -1.70
N GLY A 90 19.98 -4.28 -1.66
CA GLY A 90 21.13 -4.58 -0.80
C GLY A 90 20.78 -4.58 0.69
N LEU A 91 19.92 -3.64 1.12
CA LEU A 91 19.42 -3.59 2.50
C LEU A 91 18.52 -4.78 2.84
N VAL A 92 17.62 -5.17 1.92
CA VAL A 92 16.76 -6.34 2.09
C VAL A 92 17.59 -7.63 2.16
N GLU A 93 18.58 -7.79 1.28
CA GLU A 93 19.49 -8.94 1.29
C GLU A 93 20.27 -9.03 2.61
N GLN A 94 20.78 -7.91 3.14
CA GLN A 94 21.46 -7.90 4.44
C GLN A 94 20.52 -8.26 5.59
N ALA A 95 19.26 -7.80 5.54
CA ALA A 95 18.27 -8.13 6.56
C ALA A 95 17.95 -9.63 6.61
N ASP A 96 18.01 -10.30 5.45
CA ASP A 96 17.73 -11.73 5.32
C ASP A 96 18.97 -12.60 5.58
N ASN A 97 20.16 -12.06 5.28
CA ASN A 97 21.43 -12.75 5.41
C ASN A 97 22.45 -11.90 6.16
N ASN A 98 22.59 -12.14 7.46
CA ASN A 98 23.54 -11.42 8.32
C ASN A 98 25.02 -11.51 7.87
N LYS A 99 25.38 -12.47 7.01
CA LYS A 99 26.74 -12.57 6.43
C LYS A 99 26.95 -11.59 5.27
N PHE A 100 25.88 -11.06 4.69
CA PHE A 100 25.91 -10.10 3.60
C PHE A 100 26.06 -8.68 4.16
N ASP A 101 27.31 -8.24 4.28
CA ASP A 101 27.65 -6.95 4.87
C ASP A 101 27.59 -5.80 3.85
N PHE A 102 26.37 -5.36 3.55
CA PHE A 102 26.09 -4.23 2.66
C PHE A 102 26.29 -2.87 3.34
N ILE A 103 25.87 -2.72 4.59
CA ILE A 103 25.93 -1.48 5.37
C ILE A 103 27.38 -0.98 5.46
N ARG A 104 28.34 -1.86 5.78
CA ARG A 104 29.75 -1.46 5.82
C ARG A 104 30.25 -0.97 4.46
N ALA A 105 29.95 -1.69 3.39
CA ALA A 105 30.39 -1.32 2.04
C ALA A 105 29.76 0.01 1.57
N ALA A 106 28.49 0.24 1.88
CA ALA A 106 27.79 1.48 1.55
C ALA A 106 28.25 2.67 2.41
N ASP A 107 28.61 2.44 3.68
CA ASP A 107 29.21 3.45 4.58
C ASP A 107 30.61 3.85 4.09
N GLU A 108 31.45 2.91 3.66
CA GLU A 108 32.75 3.21 3.02
C GLU A 108 32.60 4.12 1.79
N SER A 109 31.46 4.04 1.10
CA SER A 109 31.13 4.88 -0.05
C SER A 109 30.39 6.18 0.30
N ALA A 110 30.17 6.46 1.60
CA ALA A 110 29.41 7.61 2.11
C ALA A 110 27.98 7.74 1.52
N ILE A 111 27.37 6.63 1.10
CA ILE A 111 26.06 6.64 0.45
C ILE A 111 24.98 7.11 1.42
N PHE A 112 25.00 6.61 2.66
CA PHE A 112 23.99 6.93 3.65
C PHE A 112 23.91 8.43 3.95
N GLU A 113 25.06 9.07 4.20
CA GLU A 113 25.13 10.51 4.46
C GLU A 113 24.58 11.35 3.30
N LEU A 114 24.84 10.92 2.06
CA LEU A 114 24.34 11.61 0.86
C LEU A 114 22.81 11.47 0.75
N LEU A 115 22.25 10.29 1.05
CA LEU A 115 20.81 10.08 1.05
C LEU A 115 20.12 10.93 2.14
N GLU A 116 20.68 10.99 3.34
CA GLU A 116 20.14 11.83 4.43
C GLU A 116 20.17 13.32 4.06
N LYS A 117 21.29 13.80 3.51
CA LYS A 117 21.43 15.19 3.04
C LYS A 117 20.48 15.51 1.88
N LEU A 118 20.06 14.51 1.11
CA LEU A 118 19.18 14.69 -0.04
C LEU A 118 17.70 14.57 0.34
N ASN A 119 17.39 13.95 1.47
CA ASN A 119 16.02 13.77 1.93
C ASN A 119 15.32 15.12 2.18
N GLY A 120 14.07 15.23 1.74
CA GLY A 120 13.28 16.47 1.82
C GLY A 120 13.63 17.56 0.81
N LYS A 121 14.63 17.35 -0.06
CA LYS A 121 15.01 18.33 -1.08
C LYS A 121 14.09 18.30 -2.31
N PRO A 122 13.85 19.44 -3.00
CA PRO A 122 12.97 19.52 -4.16
C PRO A 122 13.42 18.65 -5.36
N GLU A 123 14.72 18.38 -5.49
CA GLU A 123 15.37 17.56 -6.52
C GLU A 123 14.84 16.12 -6.55
N VAL A 124 14.42 15.60 -5.41
CA VAL A 124 14.04 14.20 -5.24
C VAL A 124 12.57 14.02 -4.96
N ARG A 125 11.74 15.05 -5.18
CA ARG A 125 10.29 15.01 -4.93
C ARG A 125 9.60 13.83 -5.62
N ALA A 126 10.00 13.50 -6.84
CA ALA A 126 9.43 12.38 -7.58
C ALA A 126 9.68 11.01 -6.91
N ASN A 127 10.74 10.92 -6.10
CA ASN A 127 11.21 9.69 -5.46
C ASN A 127 11.25 9.83 -3.92
N ALA A 128 10.55 10.81 -3.35
CA ALA A 128 10.66 11.17 -1.93
C ALA A 128 10.25 10.01 -1.02
N ASP A 129 9.18 9.31 -1.39
CA ASP A 129 8.65 8.13 -0.72
C ASP A 129 9.72 7.02 -0.62
N LEU A 130 10.27 6.60 -1.76
CA LEU A 130 11.28 5.55 -1.81
C LEU A 130 12.59 5.95 -1.09
N LEU A 131 12.98 7.23 -1.19
CA LEU A 131 14.13 7.76 -0.46
C LEU A 131 13.91 7.70 1.05
N ALA A 132 12.73 8.13 1.53
CA ALA A 132 12.38 8.08 2.95
C ALA A 132 12.38 6.64 3.47
N TRP A 133 11.80 5.70 2.71
CA TRP A 133 11.86 4.28 3.04
C TRP A 133 13.31 3.77 3.12
N THR A 134 14.15 4.12 2.14
CA THR A 134 15.55 3.67 2.07
C THR A 134 16.34 4.18 3.27
N VAL A 135 16.22 5.47 3.60
CA VAL A 135 16.91 6.07 4.76
C VAL A 135 16.46 5.42 6.07
N GLN A 136 15.15 5.23 6.25
CA GLN A 136 14.61 4.58 7.44
C GLN A 136 15.13 3.14 7.59
N ARG A 137 15.09 2.36 6.50
CA ARG A 137 15.55 0.97 6.52
C ARG A 137 17.04 0.85 6.79
N TYR A 138 17.83 1.77 6.26
CA TYR A 138 19.27 1.84 6.52
C TYR A 138 19.55 2.11 8.00
N ARG A 139 18.82 3.04 8.63
CA ARG A 139 18.95 3.35 10.07
C ARG A 139 18.66 2.14 10.94
N GLU A 140 17.59 1.40 10.64
CA GLU A 140 17.21 0.18 11.37
C GLU A 140 18.33 -0.87 11.33
N LEU A 141 18.88 -1.13 10.14
CA LEU A 141 19.95 -2.13 9.96
C LEU A 141 21.28 -1.68 10.58
N LYS A 142 21.60 -0.40 10.49
CA LYS A 142 22.79 0.17 11.13
C LYS A 142 22.70 0.12 12.65
N ALA A 143 21.52 0.37 13.22
CA ALA A 143 21.27 0.23 14.65
C ALA A 143 21.39 -1.24 15.09
N ALA A 144 20.82 -2.17 14.32
CA ALA A 144 20.95 -3.60 14.58
C ALA A 144 22.41 -4.09 14.52
N ALA A 145 23.20 -3.61 13.56
CA ALA A 145 24.62 -3.96 13.41
C ALA A 145 25.52 -3.40 14.51
N SER A 146 25.18 -2.23 15.08
CA SER A 146 25.93 -1.58 16.17
C SER A 146 25.54 -2.07 17.57
N GLY A 147 24.60 -3.02 17.69
CA GLY A 147 24.11 -3.52 18.98
C GLY A 147 23.24 -2.52 19.74
N LEU A 148 23.00 -1.33 19.18
CA LEU A 148 22.13 -0.31 19.73
C LEU A 148 20.68 -0.66 19.35
N SER A 149 20.13 -1.65 20.03
CA SER A 149 18.71 -1.97 19.94
C SER A 149 17.92 -0.86 20.62
N THR A 150 17.63 0.24 19.91
CA THR A 150 16.54 1.12 20.33
C THR A 150 15.26 0.34 20.08
N ALA A 151 14.81 -0.37 21.12
CA ALA A 151 13.39 -0.66 21.26
C ALA A 151 12.67 0.67 21.00
N SER A 152 11.89 0.71 19.92
CA SER A 152 11.00 1.82 19.65
C SER A 152 9.96 1.84 20.77
N ASP A 153 10.30 2.52 21.86
CA ASP A 153 9.35 2.94 22.88
C ASP A 153 8.43 3.95 22.22
N LYS A 154 7.33 3.45 21.65
CA LYS A 154 6.16 4.26 21.34
C LYS A 154 5.57 4.70 22.67
N LYS A 155 6.13 5.76 23.23
CA LYS A 155 5.50 6.54 24.30
C LYS A 155 5.48 7.99 23.87
N GLY A 156 4.35 8.40 23.29
CA GLY A 156 4.11 9.79 22.91
C GLY A 156 2.82 9.99 22.11
N ASP A 157 1.78 10.43 22.82
CA ASP A 157 0.55 11.10 22.34
C ASP A 157 -0.63 10.24 21.84
N ASP A 158 -1.18 9.41 22.73
CA ASP A 158 -2.44 8.64 22.54
C ASP A 158 -3.74 9.49 22.64
N SER A 159 -3.66 10.80 22.94
CA SER A 159 -4.87 11.57 23.28
C SER A 159 -5.58 12.20 22.07
N LYS A 160 -4.92 12.35 20.92
CA LYS A 160 -5.50 13.07 19.75
C LYS A 160 -6.03 12.15 18.66
N ASP A 161 -5.56 10.91 18.59
CA ASP A 161 -6.00 9.95 17.56
C ASP A 161 -7.37 9.34 17.89
N ALA A 162 -7.64 9.10 19.17
CA ALA A 162 -8.94 8.65 19.65
C ALA A 162 -10.08 9.64 19.29
N ASP A 163 -9.84 10.95 19.42
CA ASP A 163 -10.81 12.00 19.09
C ASP A 163 -11.09 12.08 17.58
N ARG A 164 -10.06 11.91 16.74
CA ARG A 164 -10.22 11.84 15.28
C ARG A 164 -10.99 10.59 14.84
N GLN A 165 -10.71 9.45 15.46
CA GLN A 165 -11.40 8.21 15.15
C GLN A 165 -12.88 8.24 15.62
N ALA A 166 -13.14 8.82 16.79
CA ALA A 166 -14.50 9.05 17.29
C ALA A 166 -15.31 9.98 16.37
N LYS A 167 -14.70 11.07 15.88
CA LYS A 167 -15.34 11.99 14.92
C LYS A 167 -15.65 11.31 13.58
N ARG A 168 -14.73 10.50 13.05
CA ARG A 168 -14.96 9.72 11.82
C ARG A 168 -16.09 8.69 11.99
N ALA A 169 -16.16 8.00 13.13
CA ALA A 169 -17.22 7.04 13.44
C ALA A 169 -18.60 7.71 13.58
N ALA A 170 -18.68 8.89 14.21
CA ALA A 170 -19.92 9.65 14.35
C ALA A 170 -20.47 10.13 12.99
N ILE A 171 -19.59 10.59 12.09
CA ILE A 171 -19.98 10.99 10.72
C ILE A 171 -20.49 9.76 9.95
N ALA A 172 -19.79 8.63 10.02
CA ALA A 172 -20.24 7.39 9.37
C ALA A 172 -21.59 6.91 9.91
N ALA A 173 -21.84 7.02 11.22
CA ALA A 173 -23.14 6.70 11.82
C ALA A 173 -24.26 7.63 11.33
N ARG A 174 -23.98 8.94 11.19
CA ARG A 174 -24.94 9.91 10.65
C ARG A 174 -25.29 9.61 9.18
N MET A 175 -24.29 9.32 8.36
CA MET A 175 -24.49 8.95 6.95
C MET A 175 -25.31 7.66 6.82
N ARG A 176 -25.02 6.63 7.64
CA ARG A 176 -25.80 5.39 7.68
C ARG A 176 -27.25 5.63 8.11
N LYS A 177 -27.50 6.52 9.09
CA LYS A 177 -28.86 6.88 9.52
C LYS A 177 -29.64 7.58 8.39
N GLN A 178 -29.03 8.55 7.72
CA GLN A 178 -29.67 9.24 6.59
C GLN A 178 -29.98 8.29 5.43
N ALA A 179 -29.08 7.36 5.11
CA ALA A 179 -29.32 6.34 4.09
C ALA A 179 -30.49 5.41 4.49
N MET A 180 -30.55 4.97 5.75
CA MET A 180 -31.64 4.16 6.28
C MET A 180 -32.99 4.91 6.24
N GLU A 181 -32.99 6.21 6.53
CA GLU A 181 -34.21 7.04 6.46
C GLU A 181 -34.69 7.24 5.02
N GLN A 182 -33.78 7.45 4.07
CA GLN A 182 -34.11 7.47 2.65
C GLN A 182 -34.69 6.13 2.17
N LEU A 183 -34.13 5.01 2.63
CA LEU A 183 -34.65 3.67 2.32
C LEU A 183 -36.04 3.48 2.92
N ARG A 184 -36.26 3.90 4.18
CA ARG A 184 -37.58 3.85 4.82
C ARG A 184 -38.61 4.68 4.06
N PHE A 185 -38.28 5.91 3.67
CA PHE A 185 -39.17 6.74 2.87
C PHE A 185 -39.54 6.09 1.54
N LYS A 186 -38.57 5.50 0.83
CA LYS A 186 -38.82 4.78 -0.43
C LYS A 186 -39.70 3.53 -0.21
N LEU A 187 -39.49 2.79 0.86
CA LEU A 187 -40.32 1.63 1.23
C LEU A 187 -41.75 2.03 1.59
N THR A 188 -41.93 3.10 2.36
CA THR A 188 -43.26 3.63 2.69
C THR A 188 -43.98 4.13 1.45
N ARG A 189 -43.29 4.86 0.56
CA ARG A 189 -43.85 5.33 -0.71
C ARG A 189 -44.25 4.15 -1.61
N PHE A 190 -43.42 3.10 -1.66
CA PHE A 190 -43.74 1.88 -2.38
C PHE A 190 -44.98 1.20 -1.79
N SER A 191 -45.02 1.01 -0.47
CA SER A 191 -46.17 0.41 0.22
C SER A 191 -47.45 1.21 0.01
N PHE A 192 -47.38 2.54 0.05
CA PHE A 192 -48.51 3.43 -0.20
C PHE A 192 -49.01 3.29 -1.64
N HIS A 193 -48.12 3.28 -2.63
CA HIS A 193 -48.48 3.08 -4.03
C HIS A 193 -49.10 1.69 -4.27
N HIS A 194 -48.60 0.65 -3.59
CA HIS A 194 -49.18 -0.69 -3.66
C HIS A 194 -50.54 -0.79 -2.98
N MET A 195 -50.75 -0.12 -1.84
CA MET A 195 -52.07 -0.01 -1.21
C MET A 195 -53.06 0.74 -2.08
N GLN A 196 -52.64 1.86 -2.67
CA GLN A 196 -53.49 2.68 -3.53
C GLN A 196 -53.90 1.92 -4.81
N LYS A 197 -52.98 1.15 -5.40
CA LYS A 197 -53.26 0.30 -6.56
C LYS A 197 -54.22 -0.85 -6.22
N ARG A 198 -54.10 -1.43 -5.02
CA ARG A 198 -55.01 -2.48 -4.53
C ARG A 198 -56.42 -1.96 -4.26
N SER A 199 -56.56 -0.73 -3.77
CA SER A 199 -57.87 -0.08 -3.57
C SER A 199 -58.53 0.45 -4.84
N SER A 200 -57.81 0.49 -5.98
CA SER A 200 -58.34 0.87 -7.29
C SER A 200 -58.62 -0.32 -8.22
N GLU A 201 -58.45 -1.55 -7.73
CA GLU A 201 -58.65 -2.80 -8.50
C GLU A 201 -59.73 -3.71 -7.87
N GLU A 202 -60.51 -3.24 -6.89
CA GLU A 202 -61.67 -3.97 -6.33
C GLU A 202 -63.00 -3.30 -6.71
N ASP A 203 -63.41 -3.52 -7.96
CA ASP A 203 -64.80 -3.52 -8.45
C ASP A 203 -64.94 -4.75 -9.40
N GLU A 204 -65.38 -5.89 -8.83
CA GLU A 204 -66.05 -7.14 -9.33
C GLU A 204 -66.15 -7.51 -10.85
N PRO A 205 -66.47 -8.77 -11.27
CA PRO A 205 -66.24 -10.11 -10.68
C PRO A 205 -65.85 -11.26 -11.65
N ASN A 206 -65.64 -12.44 -11.04
CA ASN A 206 -66.00 -13.80 -11.49
C ASN A 206 -64.94 -14.73 -12.11
N ALA A 207 -64.88 -15.91 -11.48
CA ALA A 207 -64.48 -17.25 -11.92
C ALA A 207 -63.28 -17.43 -12.87
N GLU A 208 -62.23 -18.08 -12.36
CA GLU A 208 -61.80 -19.40 -12.87
C GLU A 208 -60.78 -20.03 -11.93
N GLU A 209 -61.11 -21.21 -11.39
CA GLU A 209 -60.14 -22.14 -10.80
C GLU A 209 -59.17 -22.58 -11.90
N VAL A 210 -57.88 -22.27 -11.77
CA VAL A 210 -56.85 -23.10 -12.42
C VAL A 210 -55.66 -23.33 -11.49
N HIS A 211 -55.60 -24.59 -11.10
CA HIS A 211 -54.52 -25.32 -10.48
C HIS A 211 -53.17 -25.10 -11.20
N TYR A 212 -52.11 -24.69 -10.49
CA TYR A 212 -50.75 -24.96 -10.94
C TYR A 212 -49.79 -25.22 -9.79
N SER A 213 -48.97 -26.23 -10.03
CA SER A 213 -48.21 -27.05 -9.11
C SER A 213 -47.10 -26.35 -8.34
N GLU A 214 -46.96 -26.81 -7.11
CA GLU A 214 -45.91 -26.57 -6.14
C GLU A 214 -44.53 -27.08 -6.61
N GLN A 215 -43.52 -26.21 -6.59
CA GLN A 215 -42.11 -26.60 -6.60
C GLN A 215 -41.27 -25.51 -5.90
N ARG A 216 -41.07 -25.66 -4.59
CA ARG A 216 -40.04 -24.91 -3.84
C ARG A 216 -38.69 -25.61 -4.00
N PRO A 217 -37.60 -24.90 -4.35
CA PRO A 217 -36.26 -25.40 -4.10
C PRO A 217 -35.86 -25.05 -2.66
N VAL A 218 -35.68 -26.09 -1.85
CA VAL A 218 -35.13 -26.04 -0.49
C VAL A 218 -33.65 -25.65 -0.55
N ARG A 219 -33.26 -24.50 0.02
CA ARG A 219 -31.84 -24.18 0.25
C ARG A 219 -31.42 -24.66 1.64
N SER A 220 -30.60 -25.71 1.60
CA SER A 220 -29.85 -26.32 2.69
C SER A 220 -29.07 -25.29 3.52
N THR A 221 -29.35 -25.23 4.82
CA THR A 221 -28.51 -24.62 5.84
C THR A 221 -27.37 -25.59 6.19
N LYS A 222 -26.16 -25.38 5.64
CA LYS A 222 -24.97 -26.10 6.09
C LYS A 222 -24.37 -25.39 7.31
N GLU A 223 -24.82 -25.84 8.47
CA GLU A 223 -24.30 -25.52 9.79
C GLU A 223 -22.87 -26.05 9.94
N ARG A 224 -21.89 -25.13 10.03
CA ARG A 224 -20.48 -25.47 10.22
C ARG A 224 -20.21 -25.64 11.72
N ARG A 225 -20.41 -26.87 12.20
CA ARG A 225 -20.12 -27.28 13.59
C ARG A 225 -18.64 -27.02 13.93
N ARG A 226 -18.45 -26.39 15.09
CA ARG A 226 -17.16 -26.21 15.78
C ARG A 226 -16.60 -27.57 16.19
N GLY A 227 -15.46 -27.96 15.64
CA GLY A 227 -14.66 -29.08 16.11
C GLY A 227 -13.79 -28.62 17.30
N LYS A 228 -14.04 -29.22 18.46
CA LYS A 228 -13.35 -29.01 19.73
C LYS A 228 -12.25 -30.07 19.79
N CYS A 229 -10.98 -29.70 19.66
CA CYS A 229 -9.86 -30.63 19.85
C CYS A 229 -9.63 -30.81 21.35
N HIS A 230 -9.90 -32.03 21.82
CA HIS A 230 -9.58 -32.50 23.16
C HIS A 230 -8.11 -32.93 23.18
N VAL A 231 -7.36 -32.44 24.18
CA VAL A 231 -5.99 -32.86 24.48
C VAL A 231 -6.12 -33.90 25.60
N GLU A 232 -5.80 -35.15 25.31
CA GLU A 232 -5.46 -36.14 26.32
C GLU A 232 -4.01 -36.56 26.11
N GLY A 233 -3.21 -36.43 27.17
CA GLY A 233 -1.85 -36.92 27.24
C GLY A 233 -1.78 -38.40 27.61
N GLY A 234 -0.63 -39.01 27.38
CA GLY A 234 -0.33 -40.33 27.92
C GLY A 234 0.95 -40.97 27.38
N ARG A 235 1.99 -40.86 28.23
CA ARG A 235 3.29 -41.58 28.29
C ARG A 235 4.40 -41.13 27.35
#